data_AF-A0A6V7KQI0-F1
#
_entry.id   AF-A0A6V7KQI0-F1
#
_cell.length_a   1.000
_cell.length_b   1.000
_cell.length_c   1.000
_cell.angle_alpha   90.00
_cell.angle_beta   90.00
_cell.angle_gamma   90.00
#
_symmetry.space_group_name_H-M   'P 1'
#
loop_
_entity.id
_entity.type
_entity.pdbx_description
1 polymer ?
#
loop_
_entity_poly.entity_id
_entity_poly.type
_entity_poly.pdbx_seq_one_letter_code
_entity_poly.pdbx_strand_id
1 'polypeptide(L)' 'VEHTLRNVAARLPFKAEAVEYESMMLNRQKEKEFEESNLNPWTWKYIIQNNMGGCHRWLSKYDKLFLGKYL' A
#
# COMPACT_ATOMS: atom_id res chain seq x y z
N VAL A 1 -7.87 -22.41 -13.64
CA VAL A 1 -7.60 -22.21 -12.18
C VAL A 1 -8.01 -20.82 -11.72
N GLU A 2 -7.80 -19.79 -12.55
CA GLU A 2 -8.19 -18.40 -12.25
C GLU A 2 -9.66 -18.23 -11.80
N HIS A 3 -10.63 -18.81 -12.51
CA HIS A 3 -12.05 -18.68 -12.16
C HIS A 3 -12.40 -19.26 -10.78
N THR A 4 -11.84 -20.43 -10.44
CA THR A 4 -12.10 -21.06 -9.13
C THR A 4 -11.42 -20.28 -8.00
N LEU A 5 -10.20 -19.81 -8.21
CA LEU A 5 -9.50 -18.97 -7.22
C LEU A 5 -10.19 -17.64 -6.99
N ARG A 6 -10.73 -16.99 -8.04
CA ARG A 6 -11.52 -15.76 -7.90
C ARG A 6 -12.78 -15.97 -7.06
N ASN A 7 -13.50 -17.07 -7.30
CA ASN A 7 -14.69 -17.41 -6.53
C ASN A 7 -14.37 -17.68 -5.05
N VAL A 8 -13.21 -18.29 -4.75
CA VAL A 8 -12.74 -18.48 -3.38
C VAL A 8 -12.33 -17.15 -2.76
N ALA A 9 -11.54 -16.33 -3.47
CA ALA A 9 -11.07 -15.04 -3.00
C ALA A 9 -12.23 -14.09 -2.65
N ALA A 10 -13.31 -14.10 -3.45
CA ALA A 10 -14.50 -13.29 -3.20
C ALA A 10 -15.30 -13.70 -1.95
N ARG A 11 -15.11 -14.92 -1.46
CA ARG A 11 -15.81 -15.45 -0.27
C ARG A 11 -15.01 -15.29 1.03
N LEU A 12 -13.76 -14.86 0.95
CA LEU A 12 -12.93 -14.64 2.14
C LEU A 12 -13.41 -13.39 2.90
N PRO A 13 -13.27 -13.35 4.23
CA PRO A 13 -13.71 -12.22 5.06
C PRO A 13 -12.77 -11.00 4.95
N PHE A 14 -11.80 -11.03 4.03
CA PHE A 14 -10.85 -9.95 3.77
C PHE A 14 -10.63 -9.82 2.27
N LYS A 15 -10.15 -8.64 1.84
CA LYS A 15 -9.88 -8.37 0.42
C LYS A 15 -8.78 -9.31 -0.08
N ALA A 16 -9.13 -10.23 -0.97
CA ALA A 16 -8.22 -11.16 -1.61
C ALA A 16 -8.38 -11.09 -3.13
N GLU A 17 -7.29 -11.34 -3.85
CA GLU A 17 -7.26 -11.32 -5.31
C GLU A 17 -6.49 -12.54 -5.82
N ALA A 18 -6.98 -13.15 -6.89
CA ALA A 18 -6.27 -14.22 -7.58
C ALA A 18 -5.25 -13.59 -8.52
N VAL A 19 -3.97 -13.73 -8.20
CA VAL A 19 -2.84 -13.18 -8.96
C VAL A 19 -1.93 -14.29 -9.49
N GLU A 20 -1.33 -14.02 -10.64
CA GLU A 20 -0.25 -14.81 -11.24
C GLU A 20 1.08 -14.10 -11.01
N TYR A 21 2.20 -14.78 -11.25
CA TYR A 21 3.52 -14.20 -11.01
C TYR A 21 3.74 -12.91 -11.81
N GLU A 22 3.36 -12.91 -13.08
CA GLU A 22 3.53 -11.74 -13.95
C GLU A 22 2.66 -10.57 -13.51
N SER A 23 1.39 -10.80 -13.15
CA SER A 23 0.49 -9.74 -12.70
C SER A 23 0.92 -9.16 -11.34
N MET A 24 1.42 -10.00 -10.43
CA MET A 24 2.00 -9.55 -9.16
C MET A 24 3.24 -8.65 -9.38
N MET A 25 4.14 -9.04 -10.28
CA MET A 25 5.34 -8.25 -10.59
C MET A 25 4.99 -6.93 -11.28
N LEU A 26 4.02 -6.95 -12.19
CA LEU A 26 3.53 -5.75 -12.88
C LEU A 26 2.87 -4.77 -11.89
N ASN A 27 2.07 -5.27 -10.94
CA ASN A 27 1.49 -4.41 -9.90
C ASN A 27 2.57 -3.78 -9.03
N ARG A 28 3.59 -4.55 -8.62
CA ARG A 28 4.72 -4.02 -7.86
C ARG A 28 5.53 -2.97 -8.62
N GLN A 29 5.68 -3.14 -9.93
CA GLN A 29 6.36 -2.16 -10.77
C GLN A 29 5.52 -0.88 -10.91
N LYS A 30 4.22 -1.01 -11.18
CA LYS A 30 3.30 0.14 -11.22
C LYS A 30 3.30 0.93 -9.93
N GLU A 31 3.30 0.27 -8.77
CA GLU A 31 3.37 0.97 -7.48
C GLU A 31 4.64 1.82 -7.36
N LYS A 32 5.80 1.31 -7.81
CA LYS A 32 7.05 2.08 -7.83
C LYS A 32 6.98 3.25 -8.82
N GLU A 33 6.47 3.00 -10.02
CA GLU A 33 6.30 4.05 -11.04
C GLU A 33 5.36 5.16 -10.55
N PHE A 34 4.30 4.83 -9.81
CA PHE A 34 3.43 5.82 -9.18
C PHE A 34 4.11 6.57 -8.03
N GLU A 35 4.92 5.89 -7.21
CA GLU A 35 5.70 6.54 -6.15
C GLU A 35 6.74 7.51 -6.75
N GLU A 36 7.39 7.16 -7.86
CA GLU A 36 8.39 7.98 -8.55
C GLU A 36 7.79 9.13 -9.37
N SER A 37 6.67 8.89 -10.05
CA SER A 37 5.97 9.90 -10.86
C SER A 37 5.10 10.85 -10.04
N ASN A 38 5.03 10.64 -8.72
CA ASN A 38 4.28 11.51 -7.83
C ASN A 38 4.85 12.94 -7.84
N LEU A 39 4.11 13.86 -8.44
CA LEU A 39 4.46 15.28 -8.51
C LEU A 39 4.20 16.02 -7.19
N ASN A 40 3.51 15.41 -6.23
CA ASN A 40 3.24 16.05 -4.95
C ASN A 40 4.52 16.13 -4.12
N PRO A 41 5.00 17.34 -3.77
CA PRO A 41 6.20 17.50 -2.95
C PRO A 41 6.01 16.97 -1.52
N TRP A 42 4.78 16.85 -1.05
CA TRP A 42 4.44 16.41 0.32
C TRP A 42 4.08 14.93 0.34
N THR A 43 5.09 14.07 0.36
CA THR A 43 4.88 12.63 0.53
C THR A 43 4.61 12.28 1.99
N TRP A 44 3.81 11.24 2.22
CA TRP A 44 3.50 10.78 3.59
C TRP A 44 4.76 10.36 4.36
N LYS A 45 5.72 9.73 3.66
CA LYS A 45 7.06 9.44 4.18
C LYS A 45 7.75 10.70 4.71
N TYR A 46 7.76 11.77 3.92
CA TYR A 46 8.39 13.03 4.28
C TYR A 46 7.71 13.70 5.49
N ILE A 47 6.37 13.74 5.50
CA ILE A 47 5.59 14.34 6.59
C ILE A 47 5.86 13.63 7.92
N ILE A 48 5.83 12.28 7.90
CA ILE A 48 6.06 11.46 9.09
C ILE A 48 7.51 11.59 9.56
N GLN A 49 8.49 11.46 8.67
CA GLN A 49 9.90 11.49 9.07
C GLN A 49 10.31 12.83 9.71
N ASN A 50 9.76 13.93 9.21
CA ASN A 50 10.05 15.27 9.73
C ASN A 50 9.12 15.70 10.87
N ASN A 51 8.21 14.82 11.34
CA ASN A 51 7.20 15.13 12.35
C ASN A 51 6.47 16.46 12.06
N MET A 52 6.11 16.66 10.79
CA MET A 52 5.49 17.91 10.36
C MET A 52 4.16 18.11 11.09
N GLY A 53 3.96 19.30 11.66
CA GLY A 53 2.75 19.64 12.41
C GLY A 53 2.52 18.83 13.69
N GLY A 54 3.55 18.13 14.21
CA GLY A 54 3.41 17.33 15.43
C GLY A 54 2.62 16.03 15.24
N CYS A 55 2.53 15.52 14.01
CA CYS A 55 1.76 14.33 13.64
C CYS A 55 2.12 13.07 14.46
N HIS A 56 3.31 12.99 15.06
CA HIS A 56 3.73 11.87 15.92
C HIS A 56 2.90 11.71 17.18
N ARG A 57 2.18 12.75 17.61
CA ARG A 57 1.27 12.68 18.76
C ARG A 57 0.01 11.87 18.45
N TRP A 58 -0.37 11.79 17.18
CA TRP A 58 -1.57 11.09 16.72
C TRP A 58 -1.28 9.77 16.01
N LEU A 59 -0.06 9.63 15.47
CA LEU A 59 0.34 8.41 14.76
C LEU A 59 0.89 7.35 15.72
N SER A 60 0.46 6.11 15.50
CA SER A 60 1.01 4.94 16.19
C SER A 60 2.47 4.69 15.78
N LYS A 61 3.20 3.93 16.59
CA LYS A 61 4.57 3.50 16.25
C LYS A 61 4.59 2.70 14.94
N TYR A 62 3.55 1.92 14.67
CA TYR A 62 3.43 1.10 13.46
C TYR A 62 3.13 1.92 12.21
N ASP A 63 2.33 2.97 12.32
CA ASP A 63 2.04 3.88 11.20
C ASP A 63 3.32 4.56 10.68
N LYS A 64 4.30 4.77 11.58
CA LYS A 64 5.62 5.30 11.22
C LYS A 64 6.49 4.30 10.45
N LEU A 65 6.32 3.01 10.72
CA LEU A 65 7.04 1.94 10.03
C LEU A 65 6.42 1.65 8.67
N PHE A 66 5.10 1.58 8.60
CA PHE A 66 4.38 1.21 7.39
C PHE A 66 3.93 2.40 6.56
N LEU A 67 4.20 3.62 7.01
CA LEU A 67 3.93 4.86 6.29
C LEU A 67 2.49 4.89 5.77
N GLY A 68 1.52 4.59 6.64
CA GLY A 68 0.09 4.63 6.31
C GLY A 68 -0.40 3.60 5.29
N LYS A 69 0.41 2.59 4.92
CA LYS A 69 -0.03 1.51 4.01
C LYS A 69 -1.05 0.54 4.65
N TYR A 70 -1.16 0.54 5.97
CA TYR A 70 -2.09 -0.29 6.74
C TYR A 70 -2.82 0.56 7.78
N LEU A 71 -4.08 0.22 8.07
CA LEU A 71 -4.95 0.83 9.09
C LEU A 71 -5.51 -0.26 9.99
#